data_AF-A0A917L1Y7-F1
#
_entry.id   AF-A0A917L1Y7-F1
#
_cell.length_a   1.000
_cell.length_b   1.000
_cell.length_c   1.000
_cell.angle_alpha   90.00
_cell.angle_beta   90.00
_cell.angle_gamma   90.00
#
_symmetry.space_group_name_H-M   'P 1'
#
loop_
_entity.id
_entity.type
_entity.pdbx_description
1 polymer ?
#
loop_
_entity_poly.entity_id
_entity_poly.type
_entity_poly.pdbx_seq_one_letter_code
_entity_poly.pdbx_strand_id
1 'polypeptide(L)'
;MTAEHDDVRDLLAAWAFGALPPDERRRIPPHLAECESCAAEAEELRETVRLLDGAASDLPERNGGVTHGTASVLSAARSARRPAAPHVAAHAAPYAAAVSGLSALLAEAEGRWGTPVVHDWDVHATVAHLLAADEHLAVLLGLDSRVPASRTDGADWEAAWDLRTADVIAHEYGRGPQETVAAWSAQAEALLGTPEARDPALAARAVTLMGARLPVSDHFVVRAFETWIHTDDIGRALGVPVPPPPEEHLWQQVRLAVRILGAALGPTAPPVLLAVTGGDEWVLGSEDEPVRAELALDPVDFCLLVGGRHSPREVPRGESGDTDAVRNVLELAASLAWL
;
A
#
# COMPACT_ATOMS: atom_id res chain seq x y z
N MET A 1 34.63 15.86 22.56
CA MET A 1 35.06 14.46 22.37
C MET A 1 34.45 13.50 23.39
N THR A 2 34.35 13.83 24.69
CA THR A 2 33.79 12.88 25.70
C THR A 2 32.28 12.70 25.61
N ALA A 3 31.49 13.76 25.41
CA ALA A 3 30.04 13.66 25.29
C ALA A 3 29.60 12.83 24.06
N GLU A 4 30.22 13.09 22.91
CA GLU A 4 29.95 12.33 21.68
C GLU A 4 30.41 10.88 21.74
N HIS A 5 31.45 10.59 22.53
CA HIS A 5 31.91 9.23 22.81
C HIS A 5 30.93 8.47 23.72
N ASP A 6 30.46 9.09 24.80
CA ASP A 6 29.48 8.47 25.70
C ASP A 6 28.13 8.23 24.98
N ASP A 7 27.69 9.17 24.15
CA ASP A 7 26.50 9.02 23.30
C ASP A 7 26.62 7.83 22.34
N VAL A 8 27.77 7.65 21.68
CA VAL A 8 27.98 6.51 20.78
C VAL A 8 28.03 5.20 21.54
N ARG A 9 28.71 5.16 22.71
CA ARG A 9 28.80 3.97 23.55
C ARG A 9 27.41 3.47 23.97
N ASP A 10 26.53 4.37 24.38
CA ASP A 10 25.17 4.04 24.81
C ASP A 10 24.30 3.45 23.66
N LEU A 11 24.68 3.71 22.41
CA LEU A 11 23.99 3.23 21.20
C LEU A 11 24.56 1.91 20.65
N LEU A 12 25.74 1.44 21.10
CA LEU A 12 26.42 0.27 20.52
C LEU A 12 25.60 -1.02 20.62
N ALA A 13 24.91 -1.23 21.74
CA ALA A 13 24.06 -2.41 21.91
C ALA A 13 22.89 -2.40 20.91
N ALA A 14 22.11 -1.32 20.86
CA ALA A 14 21.02 -1.18 19.91
C ALA A 14 21.50 -1.28 18.45
N TRP A 15 22.70 -0.76 18.15
CA TRP A 15 23.33 -0.89 16.84
C TRP A 15 23.69 -2.35 16.51
N ALA A 16 24.30 -3.08 17.44
CA ALA A 16 24.67 -4.49 17.27
C ALA A 16 23.45 -5.39 17.03
N PHE A 17 22.31 -5.08 17.65
CA PHE A 17 21.02 -5.74 17.42
C PHE A 17 20.24 -5.20 16.20
N GLY A 18 20.79 -4.25 15.44
CA GLY A 18 20.14 -3.67 14.25
C GLY A 18 18.92 -2.80 14.55
N ALA A 19 18.74 -2.37 15.80
CA ALA A 19 17.56 -1.68 16.33
C ALA A 19 17.63 -0.14 16.30
N LEU A 20 18.71 0.44 15.78
CA LEU A 20 18.83 1.90 15.67
C LEU A 20 18.11 2.48 14.45
N PRO A 21 17.48 3.68 14.58
CA PRO A 21 16.96 4.44 13.45
C PRO A 21 18.10 4.93 12.51
N PRO A 22 17.80 5.26 11.25
CA PRO A 22 18.83 5.49 10.21
C PRO A 22 19.77 6.67 10.48
N ASP A 23 19.28 7.72 11.12
CA ASP A 23 20.03 8.92 11.51
C ASP A 23 21.05 8.65 12.60
N GLU A 24 20.68 7.87 13.63
CA GLU A 24 21.60 7.46 14.70
C GLU A 24 22.60 6.40 14.20
N ARG A 25 22.15 5.46 13.37
CA ARG A 25 23.00 4.40 12.79
C ARG A 25 24.15 4.96 11.95
N ARG A 26 23.95 6.08 11.24
CA ARG A 26 24.97 6.73 10.41
C ARG A 26 26.14 7.30 11.24
N ARG A 27 25.93 7.57 12.53
CA ARG A 27 26.94 8.16 13.42
C ARG A 27 27.94 7.12 13.95
N ILE A 28 27.58 5.84 13.96
CA ILE A 28 28.38 4.78 14.57
C ILE A 28 29.62 4.40 13.74
N PRO A 29 29.55 4.10 12.42
CA PRO A 29 30.72 3.65 11.66
C PRO A 29 31.91 4.63 11.65
N PRO A 30 31.71 5.97 11.51
CA PRO A 30 32.81 6.94 11.62
C PRO A 30 33.50 6.90 12.98
N HIS A 31 32.73 6.78 14.08
CA HIS A 31 33.29 6.74 15.43
C HIS A 31 34.08 5.45 15.69
N LEU A 32 33.59 4.29 15.23
CA LEU A 32 34.31 3.01 15.39
C LEU A 32 35.64 2.98 14.64
N ALA A 33 35.79 3.77 13.57
CA ALA A 33 37.05 3.90 12.86
C ALA A 33 38.10 4.70 13.66
N GLU A 34 37.66 5.54 14.61
CA GLU A 34 38.52 6.44 15.38
C GLU A 34 38.67 6.03 16.85
N CYS A 35 37.85 5.12 17.37
CA CYS A 35 37.84 4.68 18.77
C CYS A 35 37.96 3.16 18.92
N GLU A 36 39.16 2.70 19.33
CA GLU A 36 39.49 1.28 19.48
C GLU A 36 38.65 0.58 20.57
N SER A 37 38.34 1.25 21.68
CA SER A 37 37.53 0.65 22.77
C SER A 37 36.08 0.40 22.34
N CYS A 38 35.47 1.36 21.66
CA CYS A 38 34.11 1.21 21.12
C CYS A 38 34.05 0.17 20.01
N ALA A 39 35.11 0.05 19.19
CA ALA A 39 35.20 -0.99 18.16
C ALA A 39 35.27 -2.40 18.75
N ALA A 40 36.06 -2.58 19.83
CA ALA A 40 36.15 -3.85 20.54
C ALA A 40 34.81 -4.24 21.18
N GLU A 41 34.17 -3.31 21.90
CA GLU A 41 32.85 -3.52 22.50
C GLU A 41 31.78 -3.85 21.46
N ALA A 42 31.80 -3.17 20.31
CA ALA A 42 30.86 -3.41 19.23
C ALA A 42 31.03 -4.79 18.57
N GLU A 43 32.25 -5.32 18.48
CA GLU A 43 32.48 -6.69 17.99
C GLU A 43 32.07 -7.75 19.02
N GLU A 44 32.33 -7.53 20.31
CA GLU A 44 31.87 -8.43 21.39
C GLU A 44 30.34 -8.51 21.43
N LEU A 45 29.66 -7.38 21.27
CA LEU A 45 28.20 -7.33 21.19
C LEU A 45 27.67 -8.06 19.94
N ARG A 46 28.32 -7.90 18.78
CA ARG A 46 27.97 -8.63 17.55
C ARG A 46 28.24 -10.12 17.65
N GLU A 47 29.33 -10.53 18.30
CA GLU A 47 29.60 -11.93 18.59
C GLU A 47 28.52 -12.50 19.53
N THR A 48 28.11 -11.74 20.55
CA THR A 48 27.00 -12.10 21.42
C THR A 48 25.69 -12.25 20.64
N VAL A 49 25.37 -11.33 19.72
CA VAL A 49 24.21 -11.46 18.81
C VAL A 49 24.33 -12.72 17.94
N ARG A 50 25.49 -12.96 17.32
CA ARG A 50 25.73 -14.17 16.52
C ARG A 50 25.60 -15.46 17.33
N LEU A 51 26.04 -15.47 18.60
CA LEU A 51 25.90 -16.62 19.50
C LEU A 51 24.44 -16.84 19.91
N LEU A 52 23.68 -15.77 20.14
CA LEU A 52 22.23 -15.85 20.41
C LEU A 52 21.44 -16.35 19.18
N ASP A 53 21.87 -15.95 17.98
CA ASP A 53 21.28 -16.40 16.71
C ASP A 53 21.74 -17.84 16.33
N GLY A 54 22.98 -18.22 16.68
CA GLY A 54 23.57 -19.53 16.40
C GLY A 54 23.21 -20.62 17.40
N ALA A 55 23.03 -20.30 18.69
CA ALA A 55 22.52 -21.23 19.71
C ALA A 55 21.05 -21.65 19.46
N ALA A 56 20.38 -21.01 18.51
CA ALA A 56 19.06 -21.41 18.02
C ALA A 56 19.10 -22.55 16.97
N SER A 57 20.28 -22.95 16.47
CA SER A 57 20.40 -24.03 15.46
C SER A 57 21.09 -25.31 15.94
N ASP A 58 21.80 -25.32 17.07
CA ASP A 58 22.49 -26.54 17.55
C ASP A 58 22.34 -26.74 19.07
N LEU A 59 21.33 -27.50 19.49
CA LEU A 59 21.34 -28.20 20.78
C LEU A 59 20.73 -29.61 20.62
N PRO A 60 21.48 -30.69 20.87
CA PRO A 60 20.93 -32.03 21.03
C PRO A 60 20.16 -32.13 22.35
N GLU A 61 19.01 -32.80 22.31
CA GLU A 61 18.16 -33.10 23.47
C GLU A 61 18.99 -33.71 24.61
N ARG A 62 19.02 -33.03 25.76
CA ARG A 62 19.47 -33.60 27.02
C ARG A 62 18.35 -33.54 28.04
N ASN A 63 17.89 -34.73 28.43
CA ASN A 63 17.01 -34.99 29.56
C ASN A 63 17.52 -34.30 30.83
N GLY A 64 16.66 -33.48 31.44
CA GLY A 64 16.88 -32.88 32.76
C GLY A 64 15.76 -31.90 33.08
N GLY A 65 15.03 -32.14 34.16
CA GLY A 65 13.73 -31.55 34.42
C GLY A 65 13.72 -30.10 34.94
N VAL A 66 12.47 -29.68 35.20
CA VAL A 66 12.01 -28.52 36.00
C VAL A 66 11.77 -27.21 35.24
N THR A 67 10.50 -27.00 34.86
CA THR A 67 9.63 -25.82 35.10
C THR A 67 8.56 -25.72 33.98
N HIS A 68 7.46 -26.45 34.13
CA HIS A 68 6.27 -26.31 33.28
C HIS A 68 5.59 -24.97 33.58
N GLY A 69 5.78 -23.98 32.70
CA GLY A 69 5.01 -22.73 32.73
C GLY A 69 5.55 -21.65 31.81
N THR A 70 6.87 -21.46 31.74
CA THR A 70 7.50 -20.39 30.95
C THR A 70 8.02 -20.89 29.59
N ALA A 71 8.43 -22.15 29.50
CA ALA A 71 8.97 -22.75 28.29
C ALA A 71 7.92 -22.89 27.15
N SER A 72 6.65 -23.13 27.47
CA SER A 72 5.60 -23.24 26.43
C SER A 72 5.18 -21.88 25.87
N VAL A 73 5.15 -20.84 26.70
CA VAL A 73 4.86 -19.45 26.28
C VAL A 73 6.00 -18.92 25.41
N LEU A 74 7.26 -19.22 25.76
CA LEU A 74 8.44 -18.86 24.96
C LEU A 74 8.55 -19.69 23.66
N SER A 75 8.08 -20.94 23.63
CA SER A 75 8.01 -21.75 22.41
C SER A 75 6.92 -21.26 21.45
N ALA A 76 5.76 -20.87 21.97
CA ALA A 76 4.69 -20.24 21.20
C ALA A 76 5.12 -18.86 20.66
N ALA A 77 5.82 -18.05 21.46
CA ALA A 77 6.39 -16.76 21.02
C ALA A 77 7.56 -16.90 20.04
N ARG A 78 8.33 -18.01 20.07
CA ARG A 78 9.39 -18.31 19.10
C ARG A 78 8.84 -18.78 17.75
N SER A 79 7.72 -19.50 17.75
CA SER A 79 7.01 -19.86 16.51
C SER A 79 6.27 -18.66 15.90
N ALA A 80 5.97 -17.63 16.71
CA ALA A 80 5.36 -16.38 16.28
C ALA A 80 6.36 -15.28 15.89
N ARG A 81 7.68 -15.53 15.97
CA ARG A 81 8.68 -14.61 15.41
C ARG A 81 8.68 -14.76 13.89
N ARG A 82 7.69 -14.11 13.28
CA ARG A 82 7.66 -13.80 11.85
C ARG A 82 9.02 -13.18 11.49
N PRO A 83 9.71 -13.65 10.43
CA PRO A 83 10.89 -12.94 9.90
C PRO A 83 10.55 -11.45 9.83
N ALA A 84 11.47 -10.56 10.20
CA ALA A 84 11.26 -9.13 10.04
C ALA A 84 10.75 -8.90 8.62
N ALA A 85 9.50 -8.45 8.50
CA ALA A 85 8.86 -8.30 7.20
C ALA A 85 9.81 -7.46 6.33
N PRO A 86 10.05 -7.84 5.06
CA PRO A 86 10.95 -7.09 4.20
C PRO A 86 10.58 -5.62 4.24
N HIS A 87 11.55 -4.76 4.58
CA HIS A 87 11.29 -3.32 4.70
C HIS A 87 10.90 -2.77 3.33
N VAL A 88 9.64 -2.38 3.17
CA VAL A 88 9.14 -1.68 1.99
C VAL A 88 9.46 -0.18 2.10
N ALA A 89 9.67 0.48 0.97
CA ALA A 89 9.85 1.92 0.94
C ALA A 89 8.53 2.66 1.19
N ALA A 90 8.62 3.95 1.54
CA ALA A 90 7.46 4.77 1.91
C ALA A 90 6.34 4.79 0.86
N HIS A 91 6.68 4.74 -0.44
CA HIS A 91 5.68 4.70 -1.53
C HIS A 91 4.93 3.38 -1.64
N ALA A 92 5.51 2.28 -1.16
CA ALA A 92 4.89 0.95 -1.18
C ALA A 92 4.22 0.58 0.16
N ALA A 93 4.47 1.35 1.23
CA ALA A 93 3.86 1.13 2.53
C ALA A 93 2.32 1.21 2.53
N PRO A 94 1.66 2.13 1.78
CA PRO A 94 0.21 2.13 1.65
C PRO A 94 -0.33 0.80 1.08
N TYR A 95 0.32 0.25 0.06
CA TYR A 95 -0.11 -1.01 -0.56
C TYR A 95 0.08 -2.19 0.39
N ALA A 96 1.21 -2.26 1.09
CA ALA A 96 1.43 -3.29 2.11
C ALA A 96 0.38 -3.26 3.24
N ALA A 97 -0.03 -2.06 3.65
CA ALA A 97 -1.08 -1.87 4.65
C ALA A 97 -2.45 -2.28 4.11
N ALA A 98 -2.80 -1.88 2.89
CA ALA A 98 -4.08 -2.23 2.25
C ALA A 98 -4.21 -3.75 2.05
N VAL A 99 -3.14 -4.42 1.58
CA VAL A 99 -3.08 -5.88 1.45
C VAL A 99 -3.27 -6.58 2.79
N SER A 100 -2.66 -6.05 3.86
CA SER A 100 -2.86 -6.59 5.22
C SER A 100 -4.30 -6.40 5.71
N GLY A 101 -4.91 -5.25 5.41
CA GLY A 101 -6.31 -4.95 5.73
C GLY A 101 -7.29 -5.89 5.03
N LEU A 102 -7.15 -6.06 3.72
CA LEU A 102 -7.97 -6.99 2.96
C LEU A 102 -7.79 -8.43 3.42
N SER A 103 -6.53 -8.86 3.66
CA SER A 103 -6.25 -10.22 4.15
C SER A 103 -6.94 -10.50 5.49
N ALA A 104 -7.00 -9.52 6.39
CA ALA A 104 -7.72 -9.65 7.65
C ALA A 104 -9.24 -9.72 7.44
N LEU A 105 -9.79 -8.90 6.55
CA LEU A 105 -11.23 -8.89 6.24
C LEU A 105 -11.70 -10.19 5.58
N LEU A 106 -10.89 -10.79 4.69
CA LEU A 106 -11.25 -12.00 3.96
C LEU A 106 -11.47 -13.22 4.86
N ALA A 107 -10.93 -13.23 6.09
CA ALA A 107 -11.27 -14.26 7.07
C ALA A 107 -12.78 -14.25 7.44
N GLU A 108 -13.42 -13.09 7.37
CA GLU A 108 -14.86 -12.92 7.64
C GLU A 108 -15.73 -13.35 6.44
N ALA A 109 -15.15 -13.55 5.25
CA ALA A 109 -15.88 -13.94 4.04
C ALA A 109 -16.18 -15.45 3.97
N GLU A 110 -15.66 -16.26 4.90
CA GLU A 110 -15.86 -17.71 4.89
C GLU A 110 -17.35 -18.08 4.91
N GLY A 111 -17.76 -18.95 3.99
CA GLY A 111 -19.17 -19.30 3.76
C GLY A 111 -20.05 -18.19 3.16
N ARG A 112 -19.50 -17.01 2.86
CA ARG A 112 -20.22 -15.82 2.34
C ARG A 112 -19.63 -15.27 1.04
N TRP A 113 -18.81 -16.04 0.34
CA TRP A 113 -18.12 -15.63 -0.89
C TRP A 113 -19.04 -15.12 -2.02
N GLY A 114 -20.27 -15.63 -2.10
CA GLY A 114 -21.28 -15.19 -3.07
C GLY A 114 -22.08 -13.94 -2.66
N THR A 115 -21.67 -13.23 -1.61
CA THR A 115 -22.34 -11.98 -1.18
C THR A 115 -22.08 -10.90 -2.22
N PRO A 116 -23.12 -10.25 -2.79
CA PRO A 116 -22.95 -9.14 -3.73
C PRO A 116 -22.23 -7.96 -3.07
N VAL A 117 -21.28 -7.36 -3.79
CA VAL A 117 -20.41 -6.29 -3.29
C VAL A 117 -20.66 -4.98 -4.04
N VAL A 118 -20.25 -4.91 -5.29
CA VAL A 118 -20.33 -3.73 -6.15
C VAL A 118 -20.39 -4.19 -7.60
N HIS A 119 -20.95 -3.36 -8.49
CA HIS A 119 -21.28 -3.78 -9.86
C HIS A 119 -22.19 -5.02 -9.82
N ASP A 120 -21.89 -6.03 -10.62
CA ASP A 120 -22.48 -7.38 -10.59
C ASP A 120 -21.55 -8.41 -9.91
N TRP A 121 -20.54 -7.94 -9.15
CA TRP A 121 -19.54 -8.80 -8.50
C TRP A 121 -19.95 -9.20 -7.09
N ASP A 122 -19.59 -10.43 -6.72
CA ASP A 122 -19.57 -10.90 -5.35
C ASP A 122 -18.17 -10.77 -4.73
N VAL A 123 -18.00 -11.22 -3.48
CA VAL A 123 -16.70 -11.15 -2.78
C VAL A 123 -15.63 -11.90 -3.56
N HIS A 124 -15.95 -13.06 -4.14
CA HIS A 124 -14.99 -13.85 -4.93
C HIS A 124 -14.55 -13.09 -6.19
N ALA A 125 -15.49 -12.56 -6.97
CA ALA A 125 -15.18 -11.75 -8.15
C ALA A 125 -14.39 -10.48 -7.79
N THR A 126 -14.66 -9.85 -6.65
CA THR A 126 -13.93 -8.66 -6.20
C THR A 126 -12.44 -8.99 -5.94
N VAL A 127 -12.13 -10.13 -5.31
CA VAL A 127 -10.73 -10.57 -5.12
C VAL A 127 -10.08 -10.96 -6.46
N ALA A 128 -10.84 -11.60 -7.36
CA ALA A 128 -10.35 -11.92 -8.70
C ALA A 128 -10.04 -10.66 -9.53
N HIS A 129 -10.85 -9.61 -9.41
CA HIS A 129 -10.59 -8.31 -10.01
C HIS A 129 -9.28 -7.71 -9.47
N LEU A 130 -9.06 -7.71 -8.15
CA LEU A 130 -7.80 -7.22 -7.57
C LEU A 130 -6.58 -8.00 -8.06
N LEU A 131 -6.70 -9.32 -8.26
CA LEU A 131 -5.66 -10.13 -8.89
C LEU A 131 -5.37 -9.67 -10.34
N ALA A 132 -6.41 -9.37 -11.13
CA ALA A 132 -6.27 -8.82 -12.48
C ALA A 132 -5.65 -7.42 -12.49
N ALA A 133 -6.04 -6.59 -11.51
CA ALA A 133 -5.57 -5.22 -11.38
C ALA A 133 -4.07 -5.18 -11.09
N ASP A 134 -3.60 -5.95 -10.12
CA ASP A 134 -2.19 -6.01 -9.72
C ASP A 134 -1.29 -6.62 -10.81
N GLU A 135 -1.83 -7.45 -11.69
CA GLU A 135 -1.06 -8.18 -12.70
C GLU A 135 -0.30 -7.25 -13.65
N HIS A 136 -0.91 -6.13 -14.05
CA HIS A 136 -0.30 -5.19 -14.98
C HIS A 136 1.02 -4.62 -14.45
N LEU A 137 1.05 -4.30 -13.15
CA LEU A 137 2.28 -3.90 -12.48
C LEU A 137 3.22 -5.10 -12.31
N ALA A 138 2.70 -6.27 -11.96
CA ALA A 138 3.51 -7.48 -11.75
C ALA A 138 4.31 -7.87 -13.01
N VAL A 139 3.64 -7.97 -14.16
CA VAL A 139 4.26 -8.30 -15.46
C VAL A 139 5.27 -7.22 -15.86
N LEU A 140 4.95 -5.94 -15.66
CA LEU A 140 5.88 -4.84 -15.93
C LEU A 140 7.16 -4.92 -15.09
N LEU A 141 7.07 -5.41 -13.86
CA LEU A 141 8.20 -5.62 -12.96
C LEU A 141 8.91 -6.98 -13.18
N GLY A 142 8.52 -7.72 -14.22
CA GLY A 142 9.16 -8.99 -14.60
C GLY A 142 8.70 -10.19 -13.77
N LEU A 143 7.55 -10.10 -13.09
CA LEU A 143 6.93 -11.22 -12.41
C LEU A 143 6.06 -12.02 -13.40
N ASP A 144 6.04 -13.33 -13.22
CA ASP A 144 5.18 -14.21 -14.02
C ASP A 144 3.69 -13.95 -13.70
N SER A 145 2.87 -13.94 -14.74
CA SER A 145 1.41 -13.93 -14.58
C SER A 145 0.93 -15.21 -13.91
N ARG A 146 -0.04 -15.05 -13.00
CA ARG A 146 -0.68 -16.17 -12.27
C ARG A 146 -1.97 -16.66 -12.91
N VAL A 147 -2.42 -16.00 -13.99
CA VAL A 147 -3.72 -16.22 -14.64
C VAL A 147 -3.54 -16.28 -16.16
N PRO A 148 -4.40 -16.99 -16.91
CA PRO A 148 -4.28 -17.08 -18.37
C PRO A 148 -4.30 -15.70 -19.03
N ALA A 149 -3.57 -15.50 -20.12
CA ALA A 149 -3.57 -14.23 -20.84
C ALA A 149 -4.89 -13.96 -21.58
N SER A 150 -5.37 -12.71 -21.52
CA SER A 150 -6.49 -12.22 -22.32
C SER A 150 -6.06 -11.89 -23.75
N ARG A 151 -6.99 -11.96 -24.70
CA ARG A 151 -6.76 -11.53 -26.09
C ARG A 151 -7.29 -10.11 -26.28
N THR A 152 -6.40 -9.12 -26.20
CA THR A 152 -6.75 -7.69 -26.22
C THR A 152 -6.37 -6.99 -27.54
N ASP A 153 -6.13 -7.75 -28.62
CA ASP A 153 -5.61 -7.23 -29.88
C ASP A 153 -6.47 -6.08 -30.44
N GLY A 154 -5.90 -4.87 -30.47
CA GLY A 154 -6.52 -3.67 -31.05
C GLY A 154 -7.58 -2.98 -30.18
N ALA A 155 -7.80 -3.43 -28.95
CA ALA A 155 -8.63 -2.71 -27.97
C ALA A 155 -7.91 -1.45 -27.45
N ASP A 156 -8.68 -0.40 -27.14
CA ASP A 156 -8.17 0.67 -26.29
C ASP A 156 -7.92 0.15 -24.86
N TRP A 157 -7.26 0.95 -24.04
CA TRP A 157 -6.82 0.50 -22.72
C TRP A 157 -7.99 0.23 -21.75
N GLU A 158 -9.11 0.96 -21.89
CA GLU A 158 -10.31 0.80 -21.05
C GLU A 158 -10.99 -0.53 -21.37
N ALA A 159 -11.26 -0.78 -22.65
CA ALA A 159 -11.84 -2.04 -23.11
C ALA A 159 -10.93 -3.25 -22.81
N ALA A 160 -9.60 -3.06 -22.90
CA ALA A 160 -8.64 -4.10 -22.53
C ALA A 160 -8.67 -4.40 -21.02
N TRP A 161 -8.84 -3.39 -20.17
CA TRP A 161 -8.96 -3.54 -18.72
C TRP A 161 -10.25 -4.26 -18.32
N ASP A 162 -11.39 -3.85 -18.88
CA ASP A 162 -12.68 -4.46 -18.61
C ASP A 162 -12.69 -5.94 -19.03
N LEU A 163 -12.17 -6.22 -20.24
CA LEU A 163 -12.01 -7.60 -20.71
C LEU A 163 -11.08 -8.40 -19.80
N ARG A 164 -9.98 -7.79 -19.34
CA ARG A 164 -9.02 -8.47 -18.47
C ARG A 164 -9.65 -8.86 -17.15
N THR A 165 -10.38 -7.94 -16.54
CA THR A 165 -11.13 -8.19 -15.31
C THR A 165 -12.15 -9.31 -15.50
N ALA A 166 -12.95 -9.25 -16.56
CA ALA A 166 -13.96 -10.27 -16.86
C ALA A 166 -13.36 -11.67 -17.08
N ASP A 167 -12.27 -11.77 -17.83
CA ASP A 167 -11.58 -13.03 -18.09
C ASP A 167 -10.99 -13.65 -16.80
N VAL A 168 -10.41 -12.83 -15.93
CA VAL A 168 -9.85 -13.31 -14.66
C VAL A 168 -10.97 -13.73 -13.70
N ILE A 169 -12.07 -12.97 -13.59
CA ILE A 169 -13.24 -13.37 -12.81
C ILE A 169 -13.79 -14.72 -13.33
N ALA A 170 -13.97 -14.86 -14.64
CA ALA A 170 -14.45 -16.11 -15.23
C ALA A 170 -13.51 -17.29 -14.98
N HIS A 171 -12.19 -17.06 -15.02
CA HIS A 171 -11.19 -18.07 -14.70
C HIS A 171 -11.25 -18.49 -13.23
N GLU A 172 -11.30 -17.52 -12.31
CA GLU A 172 -11.26 -17.75 -10.87
C GLU A 172 -12.58 -18.34 -10.34
N TYR A 173 -13.73 -18.09 -10.98
CA TYR A 173 -14.97 -18.83 -10.69
C TYR A 173 -14.89 -20.32 -11.02
N GLY A 174 -13.93 -20.75 -11.83
CA GLY A 174 -13.62 -22.18 -12.03
C GLY A 174 -12.85 -22.81 -10.86
N ARG A 175 -12.44 -22.04 -9.86
CA ARG A 175 -11.57 -22.42 -8.74
C ARG A 175 -12.26 -22.14 -7.39
N GLY A 176 -11.74 -22.71 -6.32
CA GLY A 176 -12.22 -22.37 -4.97
C GLY A 176 -11.81 -20.95 -4.57
N PRO A 177 -12.63 -20.18 -3.84
CA PRO A 177 -12.27 -18.83 -3.39
C PRO A 177 -10.93 -18.77 -2.64
N GLN A 178 -10.61 -19.79 -1.84
CA GLN A 178 -9.34 -19.88 -1.11
C GLN A 178 -8.13 -19.99 -2.06
N GLU A 179 -8.31 -20.57 -3.25
CA GLU A 179 -7.26 -20.60 -4.27
C GLU A 179 -7.04 -19.22 -4.91
N THR A 180 -8.12 -18.47 -5.13
CA THR A 180 -8.07 -17.08 -5.62
C THR A 180 -7.39 -16.17 -4.61
N VAL A 181 -7.73 -16.30 -3.32
CA VAL A 181 -7.06 -15.58 -2.23
C VAL A 181 -5.57 -15.92 -2.19
N ALA A 182 -5.22 -17.21 -2.29
CA ALA A 182 -3.81 -17.62 -2.31
C ALA A 182 -3.05 -17.05 -3.50
N ALA A 183 -3.68 -17.00 -4.69
CA ALA A 183 -3.08 -16.40 -5.89
C ALA A 183 -2.88 -14.89 -5.74
N TRP A 184 -3.91 -14.18 -5.27
CA TRP A 184 -3.85 -12.73 -5.01
C TRP A 184 -2.79 -12.40 -3.96
N SER A 185 -2.81 -13.05 -2.79
CA SER A 185 -1.83 -12.79 -1.72
C SER A 185 -0.40 -13.08 -2.16
N ALA A 186 -0.18 -14.15 -2.93
CA ALA A 186 1.15 -14.47 -3.46
C ALA A 186 1.62 -13.47 -4.53
N GLN A 187 0.71 -12.85 -5.29
CA GLN A 187 1.05 -11.77 -6.22
C GLN A 187 1.42 -10.49 -5.47
N ALA A 188 0.61 -10.11 -4.48
CA ALA A 188 0.87 -8.95 -3.64
C ALA A 188 2.21 -9.08 -2.89
N GLU A 189 2.51 -10.25 -2.33
CA GLU A 189 3.80 -10.54 -1.69
C GLU A 189 4.96 -10.43 -2.69
N ALA A 190 4.81 -10.95 -3.91
CA ALA A 190 5.84 -10.85 -4.94
C ALA A 190 6.08 -9.39 -5.38
N LEU A 191 5.02 -8.59 -5.55
CA LEU A 191 5.08 -7.16 -5.85
C LEU A 191 5.83 -6.39 -4.76
N LEU A 192 5.46 -6.59 -3.49
CA LEU A 192 6.15 -6.01 -2.33
C LEU A 192 7.58 -6.56 -2.15
N GLY A 193 7.88 -7.69 -2.80
CA GLY A 193 9.19 -8.31 -2.86
C GLY A 193 10.15 -7.68 -3.88
N THR A 194 9.64 -6.89 -4.83
CA THR A 194 10.44 -6.31 -5.92
C THR A 194 11.46 -5.26 -5.42
N PRO A 195 12.56 -5.04 -6.15
CA PRO A 195 13.48 -3.95 -5.87
C PRO A 195 12.78 -2.58 -5.86
N GLU A 196 11.85 -2.35 -6.78
CA GLU A 196 11.08 -1.11 -6.87
C GLU A 196 10.18 -0.86 -5.65
N ALA A 197 9.67 -1.90 -4.98
CA ALA A 197 8.93 -1.73 -3.73
C ALA A 197 9.82 -1.27 -2.56
N ARG A 198 11.15 -1.40 -2.69
CA ARG A 198 12.13 -1.17 -1.61
C ARG A 198 13.07 0.00 -1.86
N ASP A 199 13.17 0.45 -3.12
CA ASP A 199 14.07 1.53 -3.53
C ASP A 199 13.29 2.60 -4.34
N PRO A 200 13.09 3.80 -3.76
CA PRO A 200 12.46 4.92 -4.46
C PRO A 200 13.15 5.33 -5.76
N ALA A 201 14.48 5.17 -5.87
CA ALA A 201 15.22 5.55 -7.07
C ALA A 201 14.89 4.62 -8.25
N LEU A 202 14.75 3.32 -7.98
CA LEU A 202 14.30 2.35 -9.00
C LEU A 202 12.83 2.58 -9.37
N ALA A 203 12.00 2.95 -8.39
CA ALA A 203 10.58 3.22 -8.57
C ALA A 203 10.29 4.56 -9.28
N ALA A 204 11.27 5.45 -9.42
CA ALA A 204 11.08 6.77 -10.02
C ALA A 204 10.83 6.73 -11.54
N ARG A 205 11.11 5.60 -12.21
CA ARG A 205 10.89 5.46 -13.65
C ARG A 205 9.39 5.54 -13.97
N ALA A 206 9.03 6.42 -14.90
CA ALA A 206 7.65 6.58 -15.34
C ALA A 206 7.28 5.56 -16.42
N VAL A 207 6.11 4.95 -16.24
CA VAL A 207 5.56 3.88 -17.07
C VAL A 207 4.08 4.14 -17.30
N THR A 208 3.60 3.79 -18.48
CA THR A 208 2.18 3.90 -18.81
C THR A 208 1.49 2.60 -18.43
N LEU A 209 0.60 2.65 -17.45
CA LEU A 209 -0.35 1.58 -17.13
C LEU A 209 -1.74 2.22 -17.03
N MET A 210 -2.75 1.55 -17.57
CA MET A 210 -4.16 1.96 -17.50
C MET A 210 -4.37 3.43 -17.91
N GLY A 211 -3.87 3.80 -19.09
CA GLY A 211 -4.00 5.16 -19.64
C GLY A 211 -3.14 6.23 -18.96
N ALA A 212 -2.60 5.98 -17.76
CA ALA A 212 -1.84 6.96 -16.99
C ALA A 212 -0.33 6.69 -17.03
N ARG A 213 0.45 7.72 -17.37
CA ARG A 213 1.91 7.68 -17.31
C ARG A 213 2.42 8.18 -15.97
N LEU A 214 2.66 7.26 -15.04
CA LEU A 214 3.08 7.54 -13.67
C LEU A 214 4.40 6.83 -13.34
N PRO A 215 5.22 7.36 -12.42
CA PRO A 215 6.28 6.61 -11.75
C PRO A 215 5.77 5.26 -11.20
N VAL A 216 6.62 4.23 -11.22
CA VAL A 216 6.32 2.95 -10.55
C VAL A 216 5.95 3.16 -9.08
N SER A 217 6.58 4.14 -8.40
CA SER A 217 6.23 4.49 -7.02
C SER A 217 4.76 4.87 -6.86
N ASP A 218 4.21 5.61 -7.82
CA ASP A 218 2.81 6.05 -7.78
C ASP A 218 1.86 4.90 -8.13
N HIS A 219 2.28 3.96 -8.99
CA HIS A 219 1.49 2.75 -9.27
C HIS A 219 1.28 1.89 -8.01
N PHE A 220 2.24 1.83 -7.09
CA PHE A 220 2.01 1.21 -5.78
C PHE A 220 0.93 1.93 -4.97
N VAL A 221 0.89 3.27 -5.01
CA VAL A 221 -0.15 4.06 -4.33
C VAL A 221 -1.52 3.84 -4.99
N VAL A 222 -1.59 3.72 -6.33
CA VAL A 222 -2.83 3.34 -7.03
C VAL A 222 -3.31 1.95 -6.56
N ARG A 223 -2.42 0.94 -6.48
CA ARG A 223 -2.81 -0.39 -5.98
C ARG A 223 -3.26 -0.37 -4.52
N ALA A 224 -2.68 0.51 -3.70
CA ALA A 224 -3.14 0.73 -2.33
C ALA A 224 -4.58 1.30 -2.28
N PHE A 225 -4.87 2.28 -3.14
CA PHE A 225 -6.18 2.89 -3.28
C PHE A 225 -7.22 1.85 -3.70
N GLU A 226 -6.97 1.13 -4.78
CA GLU A 226 -7.86 0.08 -5.30
C GLU A 226 -8.13 -1.02 -4.27
N THR A 227 -7.07 -1.50 -3.61
CA THR A 227 -7.21 -2.53 -2.57
C THR A 227 -8.06 -2.02 -1.41
N TRP A 228 -7.88 -0.78 -0.97
CA TRP A 228 -8.65 -0.23 0.15
C TRP A 228 -10.12 0.04 -0.24
N ILE A 229 -10.40 0.64 -1.40
CA ILE A 229 -11.78 0.87 -1.87
C ILE A 229 -12.55 -0.46 -1.92
N HIS A 230 -11.95 -1.50 -2.50
CA HIS A 230 -12.59 -2.82 -2.55
C HIS A 230 -12.63 -3.55 -1.19
N THR A 231 -11.71 -3.24 -0.28
CA THR A 231 -11.83 -3.68 1.12
C THR A 231 -13.04 -3.04 1.78
N ASP A 232 -13.26 -1.73 1.61
CA ASP A 232 -14.45 -1.03 2.12
C ASP A 232 -15.74 -1.59 1.50
N ASP A 233 -15.76 -1.84 0.19
CA ASP A 233 -16.91 -2.43 -0.49
C ASP A 233 -17.29 -3.80 0.12
N ILE A 234 -16.29 -4.70 0.28
CA ILE A 234 -16.50 -6.02 0.90
C ILE A 234 -16.95 -5.86 2.35
N GLY A 235 -16.35 -4.92 3.09
CA GLY A 235 -16.70 -4.64 4.47
C GLY A 235 -18.17 -4.25 4.61
N ARG A 236 -18.64 -3.30 3.79
CA ARG A 236 -20.05 -2.90 3.74
C ARG A 236 -20.97 -4.05 3.40
N ALA A 237 -20.62 -4.85 2.39
CA ALA A 237 -21.40 -6.02 1.97
C ALA A 237 -21.53 -7.09 3.07
N LEU A 238 -20.46 -7.29 3.85
CA LEU A 238 -20.42 -8.27 4.94
C LEU A 238 -20.92 -7.73 6.29
N GLY A 239 -21.20 -6.43 6.39
CA GLY A 239 -21.56 -5.74 7.64
C GLY A 239 -20.38 -5.59 8.61
N VAL A 240 -19.15 -5.58 8.10
CA VAL A 240 -17.90 -5.43 8.88
C VAL A 240 -17.36 -4.02 8.66
N PRO A 241 -17.25 -3.17 9.69
CA PRO A 241 -16.67 -1.84 9.55
C PRO A 241 -15.20 -1.91 9.13
N VAL A 242 -14.86 -1.20 8.05
CA VAL A 242 -13.48 -1.03 7.58
C VAL A 242 -13.04 0.39 7.92
N PRO A 243 -11.95 0.57 8.70
CA PRO A 243 -11.44 1.91 8.99
C PRO A 243 -10.81 2.52 7.73
N PRO A 244 -10.76 3.86 7.64
CA PRO A 244 -9.97 4.52 6.61
C PRO A 244 -8.47 4.15 6.75
N PRO A 245 -7.65 4.35 5.70
CA PRO A 245 -6.22 4.11 5.77
C PRO A 245 -5.59 4.98 6.85
N PRO A 246 -4.42 4.58 7.41
CA PRO A 246 -3.63 5.46 8.26
C PRO A 246 -3.43 6.82 7.59
N GLU A 247 -3.48 7.90 8.36
CA GLU A 247 -3.50 9.27 7.86
C GLU A 247 -2.40 9.57 6.83
N GLU A 248 -1.16 9.13 7.09
CA GLU A 248 -0.04 9.26 6.15
C GLU A 248 -0.34 8.59 4.79
N HIS A 249 -0.88 7.37 4.82
CA HIS A 249 -1.19 6.61 3.61
C HIS A 249 -2.39 7.21 2.87
N LEU A 250 -3.39 7.72 3.60
CA LEU A 250 -4.53 8.41 3.02
C LEU A 250 -4.06 9.68 2.28
N TRP A 251 -3.19 10.49 2.90
CA TRP A 251 -2.68 11.70 2.25
C TRP A 251 -1.80 11.42 1.03
N GLN A 252 -1.07 10.30 0.99
CA GLN A 252 -0.37 9.88 -0.23
C GLN A 252 -1.36 9.63 -1.39
N GLN A 253 -2.48 8.96 -1.10
CA GLN A 253 -3.54 8.69 -2.08
C GLN A 253 -4.24 9.98 -2.52
N VAL A 254 -4.61 10.87 -1.57
CA VAL A 254 -5.26 12.16 -1.87
C VAL A 254 -4.38 13.01 -2.79
N ARG A 255 -3.09 13.18 -2.47
CA ARG A 255 -2.17 13.98 -3.31
C ARG A 255 -2.03 13.41 -4.71
N LEU A 256 -1.98 12.08 -4.84
CA LEU A 256 -1.93 11.42 -6.15
C LEU A 256 -3.22 11.67 -6.93
N ALA A 257 -4.38 11.45 -6.31
CA ALA A 257 -5.68 11.65 -6.93
C ALA A 257 -5.88 13.10 -7.38
N VAL A 258 -5.53 14.09 -6.55
CA VAL A 258 -5.58 15.52 -6.93
C VAL A 258 -4.69 15.82 -8.13
N ARG A 259 -3.48 15.26 -8.19
CA ARG A 259 -2.57 15.46 -9.32
C ARG A 259 -3.10 14.84 -10.61
N ILE A 260 -3.69 13.65 -10.53
CA ILE A 260 -4.34 12.99 -11.67
C ILE A 260 -5.56 13.80 -12.13
N LEU A 261 -6.41 14.25 -11.20
CA LEU A 261 -7.57 15.09 -11.47
C LEU A 261 -7.18 16.41 -12.14
N GLY A 262 -6.15 17.10 -11.63
CA GLY A 262 -5.64 18.32 -12.23
C GLY A 262 -5.13 18.11 -13.66
N ALA A 263 -4.42 17.01 -13.91
CA ALA A 263 -3.98 16.65 -15.25
C ALA A 263 -5.16 16.36 -16.20
N ALA A 264 -6.21 15.68 -15.70
CA ALA A 264 -7.41 15.37 -16.46
C ALA A 264 -8.27 16.62 -16.77
N LEU A 265 -8.37 17.58 -15.85
CA LEU A 265 -9.06 18.86 -16.08
C LEU A 265 -8.37 19.69 -17.17
N GLY A 266 -7.03 19.67 -17.16
CA GLY A 266 -6.21 20.45 -18.06
C GLY A 266 -6.16 21.95 -17.70
N PRO A 267 -5.24 22.69 -18.32
CA PRO A 267 -4.88 24.06 -17.91
C PRO A 267 -5.88 25.13 -18.39
N THR A 268 -6.98 24.73 -19.02
CA THR A 268 -7.99 25.66 -19.58
C THR A 268 -9.33 25.57 -18.87
N ALA A 269 -9.50 24.64 -17.93
CA ALA A 269 -10.71 24.55 -17.14
C ALA A 269 -10.87 25.79 -16.24
N PRO A 270 -12.10 26.27 -16.00
CA PRO A 270 -12.36 27.33 -15.03
C PRO A 270 -11.74 27.01 -13.66
N PRO A 271 -10.94 27.91 -13.07
CA PRO A 271 -10.16 27.54 -11.89
C PRO A 271 -11.03 27.34 -10.65
N VAL A 272 -10.80 26.23 -9.94
CA VAL A 272 -11.47 25.88 -8.68
C VAL A 272 -10.43 25.67 -7.59
N LEU A 273 -10.60 26.34 -6.45
CA LEU A 273 -9.83 26.06 -5.25
C LEU A 273 -10.42 24.82 -4.57
N LEU A 274 -9.72 23.69 -4.66
CA LEU A 274 -10.04 22.46 -3.95
C LEU A 274 -9.32 22.45 -2.60
N ALA A 275 -10.09 22.44 -1.52
CA ALA A 275 -9.61 22.20 -0.17
C ALA A 275 -10.00 20.78 0.27
N VAL A 276 -9.02 19.96 0.64
CA VAL A 276 -9.31 18.70 1.32
C VAL A 276 -9.13 18.94 2.82
N THR A 277 -10.21 18.80 3.59
CA THR A 277 -10.26 19.27 4.98
C THR A 277 -9.19 18.61 5.83
N GLY A 278 -8.50 19.42 6.65
CA GLY A 278 -7.44 18.93 7.53
C GLY A 278 -6.05 18.82 6.87
N GLY A 279 -5.90 19.25 5.61
CA GLY A 279 -4.60 19.28 4.93
C GLY A 279 -4.45 20.45 3.97
N ASP A 280 -4.09 20.13 2.74
CA ASP A 280 -3.67 21.13 1.75
C ASP A 280 -4.82 21.65 0.88
N GLU A 281 -4.53 22.74 0.16
CA GLU A 281 -5.40 23.35 -0.83
C GLU A 281 -4.69 23.37 -2.19
N TRP A 282 -5.45 23.17 -3.26
CA TRP A 282 -4.95 23.16 -4.63
C TRP A 282 -5.84 23.99 -5.53
N VAL A 283 -5.23 24.78 -6.42
CA VAL A 283 -5.95 25.38 -7.54
C VAL A 283 -5.94 24.39 -8.68
N LEU A 284 -7.12 23.94 -9.10
CA LEU A 284 -7.32 23.08 -10.25
C LEU A 284 -7.82 23.91 -11.43
N GLY A 285 -7.34 23.62 -12.65
CA GLY A 285 -7.71 24.35 -13.87
C GLY A 285 -6.66 25.38 -14.27
N SER A 286 -7.09 26.50 -14.87
CA SER A 286 -6.17 27.54 -15.36
C SER A 286 -5.46 28.29 -14.22
N GLU A 287 -4.15 28.49 -14.35
CA GLU A 287 -3.37 29.33 -13.42
C GLU A 287 -3.40 30.83 -13.80
N ASP A 288 -3.88 31.15 -15.01
CA ASP A 288 -3.89 32.51 -15.57
C ASP A 288 -5.20 33.27 -15.27
N GLU A 289 -6.20 32.58 -14.72
CA GLU A 289 -7.51 33.12 -14.41
C GLU A 289 -7.76 33.21 -12.89
N PRO A 290 -8.58 34.16 -12.42
CA PRO A 290 -9.00 34.19 -11.02
C PRO A 290 -9.85 32.95 -10.67
N VAL A 291 -9.67 32.43 -9.45
CA VAL A 291 -10.49 31.36 -8.88
C VAL A 291 -11.97 31.71 -9.00
N ARG A 292 -12.75 30.79 -9.60
CA ARG A 292 -14.18 30.96 -9.89
C ARG A 292 -15.06 30.32 -8.83
N ALA A 293 -14.55 29.31 -8.15
CA ALA A 293 -15.27 28.58 -7.11
C ALA A 293 -14.32 27.97 -6.08
N GLU A 294 -14.87 27.68 -4.91
CA GLU A 294 -14.22 26.94 -3.84
C GLU A 294 -14.99 25.65 -3.60
N LEU A 295 -14.28 24.54 -3.43
CA LEU A 295 -14.82 23.22 -3.14
C LEU A 295 -14.06 22.63 -1.97
N ALA A 296 -14.77 22.24 -0.92
CA ALA A 296 -14.22 21.59 0.26
C ALA A 296 -14.77 20.17 0.42
N LEU A 297 -13.90 19.18 0.58
CA LEU A 297 -14.25 17.76 0.76
C LEU A 297 -13.48 17.15 1.93
N ASP A 298 -14.10 16.19 2.63
CA ASP A 298 -13.36 15.30 3.54
C ASP A 298 -12.42 14.39 2.73
N PRO A 299 -11.21 14.07 3.21
CA PRO A 299 -10.27 13.22 2.47
C PRO A 299 -10.81 11.82 2.14
N VAL A 300 -11.61 11.22 3.02
CA VAL A 300 -12.24 9.91 2.76
C VAL A 300 -13.36 10.08 1.74
N ASP A 301 -14.22 11.09 1.90
CA ASP A 301 -15.30 11.35 0.94
C ASP A 301 -14.75 11.68 -0.46
N PHE A 302 -13.62 12.40 -0.55
CA PHE A 302 -12.93 12.67 -1.81
C PHE A 302 -12.41 11.38 -2.45
N CYS A 303 -11.75 10.51 -1.69
CA CYS A 303 -11.30 9.23 -2.22
C CYS A 303 -12.47 8.32 -2.63
N LEU A 304 -13.55 8.27 -1.85
CA LEU A 304 -14.75 7.51 -2.20
C LEU A 304 -15.45 8.10 -3.44
N LEU A 305 -15.42 9.41 -3.66
CA LEU A 305 -15.87 10.03 -4.92
C LEU A 305 -15.00 9.58 -6.09
N VAL A 306 -13.67 9.67 -5.96
CA VAL A 306 -12.71 9.25 -6.99
C VAL A 306 -12.86 7.76 -7.32
N GLY A 307 -13.12 6.92 -6.31
CA GLY A 307 -13.42 5.50 -6.47
C GLY A 307 -14.86 5.22 -6.92
N GLY A 308 -15.68 6.23 -7.22
CA GLY A 308 -17.04 6.04 -7.73
C GLY A 308 -18.07 5.52 -6.71
N ARG A 309 -17.76 5.59 -5.40
CA ARG A 309 -18.66 5.19 -4.29
C ARG A 309 -19.50 6.34 -3.75
N HIS A 310 -19.19 7.58 -4.15
CA HIS A 310 -20.10 8.72 -4.02
C HIS A 310 -20.52 9.27 -5.37
N SER A 311 -21.79 9.65 -5.50
CA SER A 311 -22.26 10.44 -6.63
C SER A 311 -21.71 11.86 -6.55
N PRO A 312 -21.28 12.48 -7.68
CA PRO A 312 -20.95 13.90 -7.74
C PRO A 312 -22.04 14.82 -7.18
N ARG A 313 -23.31 14.39 -7.19
CA ARG A 313 -24.43 15.19 -6.66
C ARG A 313 -24.62 15.07 -5.16
N GLU A 314 -24.15 13.99 -4.56
CA GLU A 314 -24.51 13.59 -3.19
C GLU A 314 -23.31 13.57 -2.24
N VAL A 315 -22.07 13.61 -2.77
CA VAL A 315 -20.87 13.67 -1.94
C VAL A 315 -20.94 14.85 -0.96
N PRO A 316 -20.77 14.61 0.35
CA PRO A 316 -20.73 15.69 1.35
C PRO A 316 -19.64 16.70 1.02
N ARG A 317 -20.00 17.98 0.95
CA ARG A 317 -19.08 19.05 0.56
C ARG A 317 -19.47 20.42 1.07
N GLY A 318 -18.49 21.30 1.17
CA GLY A 318 -18.71 22.75 1.12
C GLY A 318 -18.45 23.27 -0.29
N GLU A 319 -19.28 24.17 -0.80
CA GLU A 319 -19.04 24.81 -2.09
C GLU A 319 -19.46 26.28 -2.07
N SER A 320 -18.73 27.11 -2.81
CA SER A 320 -19.10 28.51 -3.06
C SER A 320 -18.62 28.97 -4.44
N GLY A 321 -19.27 30.01 -4.99
CA GLY A 321 -18.92 30.54 -6.31
C GLY A 321 -19.62 29.82 -7.47
N ASP A 322 -18.89 29.59 -8.57
CA ASP A 322 -19.42 28.99 -9.80
C ASP A 322 -19.74 27.49 -9.63
N THR A 323 -21.04 27.18 -9.58
CA THR A 323 -21.54 25.80 -9.42
C THR A 323 -21.27 24.90 -10.62
N ASP A 324 -21.13 25.46 -11.82
CA ASP A 324 -20.83 24.67 -13.02
C ASP A 324 -19.36 24.23 -13.02
N ALA A 325 -18.46 25.12 -12.57
CA ALA A 325 -17.05 24.79 -12.37
C ALA A 325 -16.87 23.69 -11.30
N VAL A 326 -17.56 23.81 -10.16
CA VAL A 326 -17.55 22.77 -9.11
C VAL A 326 -18.09 21.45 -9.62
N ARG A 327 -19.23 21.46 -10.32
CA ARG A 327 -19.81 20.24 -10.89
C ARG A 327 -18.84 19.56 -11.85
N ASN A 328 -18.15 20.31 -12.71
CA ASN A 328 -17.15 19.76 -13.62
C ASN A 328 -16.02 19.03 -12.87
N VAL A 329 -15.50 19.62 -11.78
CA VAL A 329 -14.47 18.97 -10.94
C VAL A 329 -14.99 17.67 -10.33
N LEU A 330 -16.20 17.67 -9.79
CA LEU A 330 -16.80 16.49 -9.15
C LEU A 330 -17.14 15.37 -10.15
N GLU A 331 -17.70 15.73 -11.31
CA GLU A 331 -18.01 14.77 -12.37
C GLU A 331 -16.73 14.14 -12.94
N LEU A 332 -15.69 14.95 -13.15
CA LEU A 332 -14.42 14.43 -13.62
C LEU A 332 -13.73 13.55 -12.56
N ALA A 333 -13.75 13.95 -11.28
CA ALA A 333 -13.23 13.14 -10.20
C ALA A 333 -13.92 11.76 -10.15
N ALA A 334 -15.24 11.70 -10.24
CA ALA A 334 -15.96 10.42 -10.28
C ALA A 334 -15.69 9.61 -11.55
N SER A 335 -15.35 10.27 -12.66
CA SER A 335 -14.97 9.57 -13.90
C SER A 335 -13.57 8.94 -13.84
N LEU A 336 -12.80 9.17 -12.77
CA LEU A 336 -11.52 8.51 -12.54
C LEU A 336 -11.65 7.09 -11.97
N ALA A 337 -12.86 6.63 -11.64
CA ALA A 337 -13.16 5.34 -11.03
C ALA A 337 -12.85 4.10 -11.90
N TRP A 338 -11.93 4.25 -12.85
CA TRP A 338 -11.36 3.21 -13.72
C TRP A 338 -9.86 3.00 -13.47
N LEU A 339 -9.25 3.81 -12.58
CA LEU A 339 -7.90 3.67 -12.04
C LEU A 339 -7.90 2.80 -10.79
#